data_AF-E3M6G6-F1
#
_entry.id   AF-E3M6G6-F1
#
_cell.length_a   1.000
_cell.length_b   1.000
_cell.length_c   1.000
_cell.angle_alpha   90.00
_cell.angle_beta   90.00
_cell.angle_gamma   90.00
#
_symmetry.space_group_name_H-M   'P 1'
#
loop_
_entity.id
_entity.type
_entity.pdbx_description
1 polymer ?
#
loop_
_entity_poly.entity_id
_entity_poly.type
_entity_poly.pdbx_seq_one_letter_code
_entity_poly.pdbx_strand_id
1 'polypeptide(L)'
;MIRSIILVLASFVLATSCYECQNGTTVINPPSDLTQPTYFPSGWTEDQPLPQMDSDQSCFLNVNVPSGYYASVTFHKHMDLPGGYVYYSNRKISILENDDFNPFFFTKPYFKVSVGTNTSPGLSGFAFKIVWIPIPDVQRKVIEVTKGQPPVAVSPSTDFITFRGDSSSMLSLIGFSLKDPSTNYLLRQTALFGGDTFDDDYIGTLDQIVNSQQILTTYGSKISVYTFGLNTLIDYPLFMAQNNLDAKGYYIYKGVNCPSTGNCSVLLNGNYGNSLTVTDFNGSEYIKEFNTFPDTATINVYENSVSSTTRIASLTVDNYQQQLPLEVKGTMKFYELVGYGKYEMVVTRDVSRAARL
;
A
#
# COMPACT_ATOMS: atom_id res chain seq x y z
N MET A 1 -14.49 -16.51 73.01
CA MET A 1 -13.03 -16.35 72.84
C MET A 1 -12.72 -16.74 71.39
N ILE A 2 -12.75 -15.76 70.49
CA ILE A 2 -12.62 -15.95 69.04
C ILE A 2 -11.13 -15.79 68.70
N ARG A 3 -10.49 -16.84 68.16
CA ARG A 3 -9.14 -16.74 67.59
C ARG A 3 -9.26 -16.75 66.07
N SER A 4 -9.09 -15.57 65.49
CA SER A 4 -8.95 -15.33 64.06
C SER A 4 -7.71 -16.04 63.52
N ILE A 5 -7.88 -16.84 62.48
CA ILE A 5 -6.80 -17.32 61.62
C ILE A 5 -6.70 -16.32 60.47
N ILE A 6 -5.59 -15.56 60.42
CA ILE A 6 -5.26 -14.66 59.32
C ILE A 6 -4.68 -15.51 58.19
N LEU A 7 -5.38 -15.54 57.06
CA LEU A 7 -4.95 -16.17 55.82
C LEU A 7 -4.11 -15.14 55.04
N VAL A 8 -2.79 -15.30 55.02
CA VAL A 8 -1.89 -14.46 54.23
C VAL A 8 -1.98 -14.93 52.78
N LEU A 9 -2.73 -14.21 51.93
CA LEU A 9 -2.59 -14.30 50.48
C LEU A 9 -1.23 -13.69 50.10
N ALA A 10 -0.25 -14.55 49.83
CA ALA A 10 0.97 -14.13 49.15
C ALA A 10 0.63 -13.85 47.69
N SER A 11 0.58 -12.56 47.32
CA SER A 11 0.51 -12.11 45.95
C SER A 11 1.82 -12.52 45.25
N PHE A 12 1.78 -13.59 44.44
CA PHE A 12 2.84 -13.85 43.48
C PHE A 12 2.78 -12.76 42.41
N VAL A 13 3.58 -11.71 42.58
CA VAL A 13 3.93 -10.83 41.47
C VAL A 13 4.85 -11.65 40.58
N LEU A 14 4.31 -12.25 39.52
CA LEU A 14 5.12 -12.73 38.41
C LEU A 14 5.80 -11.49 37.84
N ALA A 15 7.08 -11.29 38.17
CA ALA A 15 7.91 -10.34 37.46
C ALA A 15 7.96 -10.81 36.01
N THR A 16 7.18 -10.17 35.13
CA THR A 16 7.38 -10.30 33.70
C THR A 16 8.75 -9.70 33.42
N SER A 17 9.77 -10.54 33.28
CA SER A 17 11.10 -10.09 32.88
C SER A 17 11.00 -9.48 31.50
N CYS A 18 11.36 -8.21 31.37
CA CYS A 18 11.61 -7.60 30.09
C CYS A 18 12.74 -8.36 29.37
N TYR A 19 12.74 -8.34 28.04
CA TYR A 19 13.83 -8.89 27.26
C TYR A 19 14.73 -7.78 26.72
N GLU A 20 16.04 -8.07 26.70
CA GLU A 20 17.05 -7.19 26.12
C GLU A 20 17.29 -7.54 24.64
N CYS A 21 17.57 -6.52 23.84
CA CYS A 21 18.04 -6.70 22.48
C CYS A 21 19.48 -7.21 22.50
N GLN A 22 19.80 -8.16 21.61
CA GLN A 22 21.20 -8.54 21.43
C GLN A 22 21.99 -7.39 20.80
N ASN A 23 23.25 -7.21 21.23
CA ASN A 23 24.15 -6.26 20.61
C ASN A 23 24.38 -6.62 19.14
N GLY A 24 24.06 -5.70 18.23
CA GLY A 24 24.22 -5.86 16.79
C GLY A 24 22.93 -6.31 16.08
N THR A 25 23.08 -7.06 14.98
CA THR A 25 21.94 -7.56 14.20
C THR A 25 21.69 -9.04 14.50
N THR A 26 20.50 -9.36 15.01
CA THR A 26 20.05 -10.75 15.17
C THR A 26 19.58 -11.30 13.84
N VAL A 27 20.11 -12.45 13.43
CA VAL A 27 19.66 -13.13 12.21
C VAL A 27 18.67 -14.24 12.57
N ILE A 28 17.49 -14.21 11.95
CA ILE A 28 16.45 -15.22 12.12
C ILE A 28 16.36 -15.99 10.81
N ASN A 29 16.71 -17.28 10.86
CA ASN A 29 16.57 -18.20 9.74
C ASN A 29 15.20 -18.91 9.81
N PRO A 30 14.64 -19.32 8.66
CA PRO A 30 13.46 -20.15 8.66
C PRO A 30 13.69 -21.46 9.43
N PRO A 31 12.66 -22.01 10.10
CA PRO A 31 12.74 -23.29 10.78
C PRO A 31 12.93 -24.42 9.77
N SER A 32 13.40 -25.58 10.25
CA SER A 32 13.50 -26.79 9.42
C SER A 32 12.13 -27.30 8.95
N ASP A 33 11.10 -27.10 9.76
CA ASP A 33 9.70 -27.40 9.41
C ASP A 33 8.94 -26.08 9.15
N LEU A 34 8.73 -25.75 7.88
CA LEU A 34 8.03 -24.53 7.45
C LEU A 34 6.52 -24.56 7.70
N THR A 35 5.95 -25.70 8.14
CA THR A 35 4.55 -25.74 8.58
C THR A 35 4.36 -25.11 9.96
N GLN A 36 5.45 -24.97 10.73
CA GLN A 36 5.42 -24.33 12.04
C GLN A 36 5.69 -22.82 11.93
N PRO A 37 4.92 -21.99 12.66
CA PRO A 37 5.20 -20.57 12.73
C PRO A 37 6.51 -20.28 13.44
N THR A 38 7.11 -19.13 13.14
CA THR A 38 8.28 -18.60 13.85
C THR A 38 7.87 -17.40 14.68
N TYR A 39 8.24 -17.40 15.95
CA TYR A 39 7.91 -16.32 16.88
C TYR A 39 9.16 -15.56 17.30
N PHE A 40 8.99 -14.26 17.50
CA PHE A 40 9.99 -13.39 18.11
C PHE A 40 9.32 -12.55 19.20
N PRO A 41 9.92 -12.40 20.40
CA PRO A 41 11.10 -13.14 20.88
C PRO A 41 10.83 -14.65 20.98
N SER A 42 11.89 -15.45 21.01
CA SER A 42 11.76 -16.91 21.08
C SER A 42 11.03 -17.33 22.35
N GLY A 43 10.03 -18.22 22.22
CA GLY A 43 9.21 -18.71 23.32
C GLY A 43 7.95 -17.88 23.60
N TRP A 44 7.81 -16.71 22.98
CA TRP A 44 6.56 -15.96 22.98
C TRP A 44 5.56 -16.54 21.97
N THR A 45 4.27 -16.50 22.32
CA THR A 45 3.13 -16.88 21.47
C THR A 45 1.96 -15.94 21.71
N GLU A 46 1.00 -15.88 20.78
CA GLU A 46 -0.11 -14.91 20.80
C GLU A 46 -1.09 -15.08 21.99
N ASP A 47 -1.05 -16.22 22.67
CA ASP A 47 -1.82 -16.51 23.90
C ASP A 47 -1.17 -15.95 25.17
N GLN A 48 0.06 -15.43 25.07
CA GLN A 48 0.79 -14.79 26.16
C GLN A 48 0.68 -13.26 26.08
N PRO A 49 0.79 -12.54 27.21
CA PRO A 49 0.91 -11.09 27.19
C PRO A 49 2.05 -10.62 26.27
N LEU A 50 1.87 -9.44 25.67
CA LEU A 50 2.89 -8.85 24.81
C LEU A 50 4.20 -8.68 25.59
N PRO A 51 5.32 -9.27 25.13
CA PRO A 51 6.57 -9.26 25.85
C PRO A 51 7.12 -7.83 25.84
N GLN A 52 7.57 -7.39 27.02
CA GLN A 52 8.09 -6.06 27.22
C GLN A 52 9.58 -6.03 26.90
N MET A 53 10.01 -4.96 26.25
CA MET A 53 11.40 -4.63 26.00
C MET A 53 11.93 -3.77 27.15
N ASP A 54 13.20 -3.93 27.49
CA ASP A 54 13.86 -3.00 28.42
C ASP A 54 13.94 -1.57 27.86
N SER A 55 14.15 -0.60 28.74
CA SER A 55 14.43 0.79 28.33
C SER A 55 15.78 0.91 27.63
N ASP A 56 15.92 1.94 26.80
CA ASP A 56 17.15 2.27 26.06
C ASP A 56 17.68 1.13 25.16
N GLN A 57 16.76 0.40 24.53
CA GLN A 57 17.07 -0.73 23.66
C GLN A 57 16.98 -0.34 22.18
N SER A 58 17.82 -0.96 21.36
CA SER A 58 17.76 -0.89 19.90
C SER A 58 17.93 -2.28 19.30
N CYS A 59 16.85 -2.84 18.80
CA CYS A 59 16.79 -4.16 18.18
C CYS A 59 16.86 -4.04 16.67
N PHE A 60 17.85 -4.70 16.06
CA PHE A 60 17.95 -4.87 14.62
C PHE A 60 17.86 -6.35 14.28
N LEU A 61 16.85 -6.72 13.50
CA LEU A 61 16.57 -8.11 13.14
C LEU A 61 16.67 -8.25 11.62
N ASN A 62 17.34 -9.30 11.15
CA ASN A 62 17.36 -9.69 9.75
C ASN A 62 16.75 -11.08 9.60
N VAL A 63 15.59 -11.15 8.96
CA VAL A 63 14.84 -12.40 8.78
C VAL A 63 15.01 -12.89 7.35
N ASN A 64 15.60 -14.07 7.19
CA ASN A 64 15.76 -14.68 5.88
C ASN A 64 14.47 -15.36 5.43
N VAL A 65 14.07 -15.16 4.17
CA VAL A 65 12.88 -15.77 3.58
C VAL A 65 13.34 -16.85 2.58
N PRO A 66 12.94 -18.13 2.76
CA PRO A 66 13.40 -19.20 1.89
C PRO A 66 12.80 -19.10 0.48
N SER A 67 13.52 -19.64 -0.51
CA SER A 67 13.00 -19.72 -1.88
C SER A 67 11.76 -20.63 -1.95
N GLY A 68 10.82 -20.31 -2.82
CA GLY A 68 9.55 -21.04 -2.94
C GLY A 68 8.50 -20.71 -1.87
N TYR A 69 8.80 -19.78 -0.95
CA TYR A 69 7.88 -19.33 0.10
C TYR A 69 7.85 -17.80 0.19
N TYR A 70 6.79 -17.29 0.80
CA TYR A 70 6.72 -15.94 1.32
C TYR A 70 6.37 -15.99 2.82
N ALA A 71 6.77 -14.94 3.54
CA ALA A 71 6.48 -14.77 4.96
C ALA A 71 5.25 -13.87 5.13
N SER A 72 4.20 -14.38 5.77
CA SER A 72 3.10 -13.58 6.30
C SER A 72 3.42 -13.25 7.76
N VAL A 73 3.69 -11.98 8.04
CA VAL A 73 4.21 -11.53 9.34
C VAL A 73 3.21 -10.62 10.03
N THR A 74 2.79 -11.02 11.22
CA THR A 74 1.95 -10.20 12.10
C THR A 74 2.84 -9.59 13.17
N PHE A 75 2.90 -8.26 13.20
CA PHE A 75 3.63 -7.51 14.23
C PHE A 75 2.69 -7.18 15.39
N HIS A 76 3.21 -7.28 16.60
CA HIS A 76 2.54 -6.85 17.81
C HIS A 76 3.43 -5.80 18.46
N LYS A 77 3.05 -4.52 18.30
CA LYS A 77 3.83 -3.38 18.76
C LYS A 77 2.94 -2.45 19.57
N HIS A 78 3.39 -2.07 20.75
CA HIS A 78 2.74 -1.05 21.57
C HIS A 78 3.80 -0.25 22.32
N MET A 79 4.05 1.00 21.92
CA MET A 79 5.16 1.83 22.40
C MET A 79 4.82 3.33 22.31
N ASP A 80 5.30 4.16 23.24
CA ASP A 80 4.98 5.60 23.29
C ASP A 80 5.58 6.45 22.15
N LEU A 81 6.53 5.90 21.38
CA LEU A 81 7.18 6.56 20.25
C LEU A 81 7.14 5.66 19.01
N PRO A 82 7.20 6.22 17.78
CA PRO A 82 7.10 5.47 16.53
C PRO A 82 8.34 4.61 16.21
N GLY A 83 9.10 4.19 17.21
CA GLY A 83 10.34 3.42 17.09
C GLY A 83 10.11 1.99 16.61
N GLY A 84 9.62 1.82 15.37
CA GLY A 84 9.37 0.55 14.73
C GLY A 84 9.30 0.70 13.22
N TYR A 85 10.20 0.04 12.50
CA TYR A 85 10.30 0.07 11.05
C TYR A 85 10.55 -1.32 10.51
N VAL A 86 9.98 -1.60 9.34
CA VAL A 86 10.33 -2.77 8.53
C VAL A 86 10.95 -2.33 7.22
N TYR A 87 12.03 -3.01 6.84
CA TYR A 87 12.79 -2.79 5.63
C TYR A 87 12.60 -3.99 4.72
N TYR A 88 12.14 -3.72 3.51
CA TYR A 88 12.00 -4.72 2.47
C TYR A 88 13.32 -4.93 1.75
N SER A 89 13.46 -6.04 1.02
CA SER A 89 14.65 -6.35 0.21
C SER A 89 14.96 -5.28 -0.86
N ASN A 90 13.92 -4.58 -1.35
CA ASN A 90 14.05 -3.43 -2.26
C ASN A 90 14.53 -2.12 -1.59
N ARG A 91 14.94 -2.18 -0.31
CA ARG A 91 15.40 -1.04 0.51
C ARG A 91 14.32 0.00 0.85
N LYS A 92 13.04 -0.25 0.52
CA LYS A 92 11.94 0.59 0.99
C LYS A 92 11.60 0.27 2.43
N ILE A 93 11.03 1.26 3.11
CA ILE A 93 10.74 1.25 4.55
C ILE A 93 9.24 1.42 4.73
N SER A 94 8.66 0.67 5.66
CA SER A 94 7.32 0.92 6.20
C SER A 94 7.42 1.14 7.71
N ILE A 95 6.60 2.05 8.21
CA ILE A 95 6.44 2.29 9.65
C ILE A 95 5.59 1.15 10.24
N LEU A 96 5.94 0.70 11.43
CA LEU A 96 5.11 -0.20 12.22
C LEU A 96 4.27 0.65 13.18
N GLU A 97 2.98 0.74 12.88
CA GLU A 97 2.02 1.42 13.75
C GLU A 97 1.75 0.60 15.01
N ASN A 98 1.37 1.28 16.10
CA ASN A 98 0.93 0.55 17.30
C ASN A 98 -0.38 -0.18 17.02
N ASP A 99 -0.48 -1.39 17.57
CA ASP A 99 -1.69 -2.20 17.56
C ASP A 99 -2.22 -2.51 16.14
N ASP A 100 -1.36 -2.44 15.12
CA ASP A 100 -1.64 -2.87 13.75
C ASP A 100 -1.28 -4.35 13.56
N PHE A 101 -2.28 -5.21 13.80
CA PHE A 101 -2.15 -6.65 13.67
C PHE A 101 -2.38 -7.16 12.24
N ASN A 102 -2.47 -6.28 11.24
CA ASN A 102 -2.65 -6.70 9.86
C ASN A 102 -1.33 -7.22 9.28
N PRO A 103 -1.35 -8.37 8.57
CA PRO A 103 -0.13 -9.03 8.16
C PRO A 103 0.62 -8.26 7.07
N PHE A 104 1.94 -8.27 7.17
CA PHE A 104 2.87 -7.83 6.14
C PHE A 104 3.40 -9.04 5.37
N PHE A 105 3.50 -8.92 4.04
CA PHE A 105 3.97 -10.01 3.19
C PHE A 105 5.38 -9.70 2.72
N PHE A 106 6.31 -10.63 2.96
CA PHE A 106 7.70 -10.51 2.54
C PHE A 106 8.11 -11.69 1.69
N THR A 107 8.84 -11.41 0.62
CA THR A 107 9.41 -12.41 -0.27
C THR A 107 10.92 -12.52 -0.03
N LYS A 108 11.55 -13.48 -0.71
CA LYS A 108 13.01 -13.62 -0.71
C LYS A 108 13.72 -12.31 -1.13
N PRO A 109 14.98 -12.09 -0.72
CA PRO A 109 15.79 -12.94 0.16
C PRO A 109 15.55 -12.74 1.66
N TYR A 110 15.05 -11.56 2.07
CA TYR A 110 14.91 -11.22 3.49
C TYR A 110 14.00 -10.00 3.68
N PHE A 111 13.61 -9.77 4.92
CA PHE A 111 13.20 -8.46 5.42
C PHE A 111 13.97 -8.13 6.71
N LYS A 112 14.03 -6.85 7.08
CA LYS A 112 14.66 -6.41 8.32
C LYS A 112 13.68 -5.65 9.19
N VAL A 113 13.86 -5.74 10.49
CA VAL A 113 13.05 -5.02 11.48
C VAL A 113 13.99 -4.18 12.32
N SER A 114 13.62 -2.93 12.55
CA SER A 114 14.28 -2.04 13.50
C SER A 114 13.24 -1.56 14.49
N VAL A 115 13.45 -1.81 15.78
CA VAL A 115 12.57 -1.38 16.86
C VAL A 115 13.41 -0.87 18.01
N GLY A 116 12.99 0.23 18.65
CA GLY A 116 13.76 0.84 19.73
C GLY A 116 12.87 1.41 20.81
N THR A 117 13.33 1.33 22.05
CA THR A 117 12.68 1.91 23.24
C THR A 117 13.37 3.21 23.64
N ASN A 118 12.66 4.05 24.39
CA ASN A 118 13.24 5.28 24.95
C ASN A 118 13.89 4.98 26.32
N THR A 119 14.55 6.00 26.88
CA THR A 119 15.18 5.95 28.20
C THR A 119 14.19 6.07 29.36
N SER A 120 12.95 6.51 29.08
CA SER A 120 11.90 6.59 30.08
C SER A 120 11.28 5.22 30.33
N PRO A 121 11.02 4.83 31.59
CA PRO A 121 10.27 3.62 31.87
C PRO A 121 8.82 3.80 31.39
N GLY A 122 8.46 3.05 30.34
CA GLY A 122 7.12 2.97 29.76
C GLY A 122 6.85 1.55 29.26
N LEU A 123 5.59 1.20 29.04
CA LEU A 123 5.22 -0.11 28.48
C LEU A 123 5.61 -0.13 27.00
N SER A 124 6.77 -0.71 26.70
CA SER A 124 7.28 -0.87 25.35
C SER A 124 7.26 -2.33 24.98
N GLY A 125 6.19 -2.78 24.34
CA GLY A 125 6.03 -4.15 23.92
C GLY A 125 6.31 -4.34 22.43
N PHE A 126 7.07 -5.38 22.09
CA PHE A 126 7.30 -5.76 20.69
C PHE A 126 7.40 -7.28 20.54
N ALA A 127 6.69 -7.81 19.57
CA ALA A 127 6.79 -9.19 19.14
C ALA A 127 6.33 -9.32 17.68
N PHE A 128 6.64 -10.46 17.06
CA PHE A 128 5.97 -10.84 15.82
C PHE A 128 5.87 -12.35 15.66
N LYS A 129 4.93 -12.73 14.79
CA LYS A 129 4.73 -14.09 14.30
C LYS A 129 4.95 -14.12 12.81
N ILE A 130 5.66 -15.13 12.33
CA ILE A 130 5.82 -15.44 10.91
C ILE A 130 5.08 -16.75 10.62
N VAL A 131 4.23 -16.72 9.60
CA VAL A 131 3.70 -17.91 8.94
C VAL A 131 4.38 -18.03 7.57
N TRP A 132 5.02 -19.16 7.31
CA TRP A 132 5.69 -19.44 6.04
C TRP A 132 4.71 -20.09 5.08
N ILE A 133 4.41 -19.43 3.97
CA ILE A 133 3.39 -19.88 3.02
C ILE A 133 4.05 -20.20 1.68
N PRO A 134 3.81 -21.38 1.09
CA PRO A 134 4.34 -21.71 -0.24
C PRO A 134 3.87 -20.69 -1.28
N ILE A 135 4.76 -20.30 -2.18
CA ILE A 135 4.39 -19.54 -3.37
C ILE A 135 3.50 -20.46 -4.23
N PRO A 136 2.32 -20.01 -4.64
CA PRO A 136 1.39 -20.84 -5.37
C PRO A 136 1.85 -21.06 -6.82
N ASP A 137 1.55 -22.24 -7.37
CA ASP A 137 1.68 -22.50 -8.80
C ASP A 137 0.48 -21.88 -9.51
N VAL A 138 0.73 -20.79 -10.23
CA VAL A 138 -0.32 -19.95 -10.83
C VAL A 138 -0.07 -19.70 -12.30
N GLN A 139 -1.16 -19.57 -13.06
CA GLN A 139 -1.08 -19.17 -14.45
C GLN A 139 -0.52 -17.76 -14.56
N ARG A 140 0.40 -17.56 -15.51
CA ARG A 140 0.85 -16.23 -15.90
C ARG A 140 -0.07 -15.65 -16.97
N LYS A 141 -0.54 -14.42 -16.74
CA LYS A 141 -1.32 -13.64 -17.69
C LYS A 141 -0.51 -12.43 -18.15
N VAL A 142 -0.17 -12.41 -19.43
CA VAL A 142 0.63 -11.34 -20.02
C VAL A 142 -0.28 -10.27 -20.64
N ILE A 143 0.01 -9.01 -20.34
CA ILE A 143 -0.67 -7.84 -20.88
C ILE A 143 0.38 -6.99 -21.61
N GLU A 144 0.21 -6.78 -22.91
CA GLU A 144 1.11 -5.93 -23.67
C GLU A 144 0.84 -4.45 -23.39
N VAL A 145 1.91 -3.68 -23.25
CA VAL A 145 1.91 -2.25 -22.96
C VAL A 145 2.83 -1.54 -23.95
N THR A 146 2.24 -0.85 -24.92
CA THR A 146 2.97 -0.14 -25.97
C THR A 146 2.81 1.37 -25.81
N LYS A 147 3.83 2.13 -26.21
CA LYS A 147 3.79 3.59 -26.19
C LYS A 147 2.59 4.14 -26.97
N GLY A 148 1.93 5.16 -26.41
CA GLY A 148 0.79 5.85 -27.01
C GLY A 148 -0.53 5.09 -26.96
N GLN A 149 -0.54 3.87 -26.41
CA GLN A 149 -1.76 3.14 -26.12
C GLN A 149 -2.31 3.51 -24.75
N PRO A 150 -3.64 3.41 -24.53
CA PRO A 150 -4.23 3.59 -23.21
C PRO A 150 -3.55 2.70 -22.14
N PRO A 151 -3.45 3.18 -20.88
CA PRO A 151 -3.03 2.31 -19.78
C PRO A 151 -3.99 1.13 -19.62
N VAL A 152 -3.54 0.07 -18.95
CA VAL A 152 -4.38 -1.09 -18.65
C VAL A 152 -4.46 -1.26 -17.14
N ALA A 153 -5.64 -1.02 -16.58
CA ALA A 153 -5.95 -1.26 -15.17
C ALA A 153 -6.43 -2.69 -14.95
N VAL A 154 -6.07 -3.28 -13.81
CA VAL A 154 -6.29 -4.70 -13.50
C VAL A 154 -6.79 -4.86 -12.07
N SER A 155 -7.87 -5.62 -11.93
CA SER A 155 -8.39 -6.09 -10.63
C SER A 155 -7.59 -7.31 -10.15
N PRO A 156 -7.55 -7.56 -8.82
CA PRO A 156 -6.92 -8.74 -8.25
C PRO A 156 -7.46 -10.04 -8.87
N SER A 157 -6.58 -11.01 -9.08
CA SER A 157 -6.94 -12.31 -9.62
C SER A 157 -6.03 -13.40 -9.05
N THR A 158 -6.31 -14.66 -9.38
CA THR A 158 -5.44 -15.79 -9.07
C THR A 158 -4.21 -15.86 -9.98
N ASP A 159 -4.18 -15.08 -11.06
CA ASP A 159 -3.10 -15.11 -12.04
C ASP A 159 -1.91 -14.27 -11.58
N PHE A 160 -0.72 -14.66 -12.02
CA PHE A 160 0.47 -13.82 -12.00
C PHE A 160 0.40 -12.85 -13.19
N ILE A 161 0.05 -11.59 -12.93
CA ILE A 161 -0.13 -10.59 -13.97
C ILE A 161 1.22 -10.02 -14.37
N THR A 162 1.61 -10.16 -15.63
CA THR A 162 2.85 -9.58 -16.18
C THR A 162 2.50 -8.55 -17.24
N PHE A 163 2.80 -7.28 -16.98
CA PHE A 163 2.85 -6.27 -18.02
C PHE A 163 4.16 -6.39 -18.79
N ARG A 164 4.07 -6.38 -20.12
CA ARG A 164 5.21 -6.48 -21.02
C ARG A 164 5.19 -5.34 -22.02
N GLY A 165 6.27 -4.59 -22.08
CA GLY A 165 6.49 -3.59 -23.12
C GLY A 165 7.52 -4.03 -24.15
N ASP A 166 7.75 -3.17 -25.14
CA ASP A 166 8.76 -3.36 -26.19
C ASP A 166 10.15 -3.61 -25.60
N SER A 167 10.99 -4.38 -26.31
CA SER A 167 12.38 -4.60 -25.94
C SER A 167 13.11 -3.25 -25.89
N SER A 168 13.61 -2.86 -24.72
CA SER A 168 14.19 -1.54 -24.38
C SER A 168 13.22 -0.46 -23.87
N SER A 169 11.94 -0.77 -23.67
CA SER A 169 11.02 0.13 -22.97
C SER A 169 11.14 -0.02 -21.46
N MET A 170 10.87 1.06 -20.73
CA MET A 170 10.59 1.02 -19.30
C MET A 170 9.08 1.10 -19.10
N LEU A 171 8.57 0.45 -18.07
CA LEU A 171 7.17 0.50 -17.70
C LEU A 171 6.99 1.33 -16.45
N SER A 172 5.81 1.93 -16.34
CA SER A 172 5.35 2.66 -15.17
C SER A 172 4.11 1.97 -14.61
N LEU A 173 4.17 1.61 -13.33
CA LEU A 173 3.05 1.04 -12.58
C LEU A 173 2.50 2.08 -11.60
N ILE A 174 1.18 2.23 -11.62
CA ILE A 174 0.43 3.13 -10.76
C ILE A 174 -0.50 2.27 -9.91
N GLY A 175 -0.47 2.49 -8.60
CA GLY A 175 -1.36 1.83 -7.63
C GLY A 175 -2.63 2.62 -7.40
N PHE A 176 -3.72 1.91 -7.13
CA PHE A 176 -5.01 2.49 -6.77
C PHE A 176 -5.25 2.33 -5.26
N SER A 177 -5.74 3.39 -4.61
CA SER A 177 -6.28 3.26 -3.25
C SER A 177 -7.50 2.34 -3.23
N LEU A 178 -7.84 1.76 -2.08
CA LEU A 178 -9.13 1.11 -1.90
C LEU A 178 -10.26 2.14 -1.80
N LYS A 179 -11.51 1.67 -1.98
CA LYS A 179 -12.71 2.50 -1.82
C LYS A 179 -12.81 3.11 -0.42
N ASP A 180 -12.40 2.34 0.59
CA ASP A 180 -12.22 2.79 1.96
C ASP A 180 -10.71 2.89 2.27
N PRO A 181 -10.14 4.10 2.37
CA PRO A 181 -8.74 4.30 2.68
C PRO A 181 -8.27 3.65 3.99
N SER A 182 -9.17 3.43 4.96
CA SER A 182 -8.83 2.77 6.23
C SER A 182 -8.42 1.30 6.04
N THR A 183 -8.81 0.70 4.91
CA THR A 183 -8.49 -0.69 4.55
C THR A 183 -7.26 -0.82 3.65
N ASN A 184 -6.57 0.27 3.33
CA ASN A 184 -5.39 0.24 2.44
C ASN A 184 -4.26 -0.68 2.93
N TYR A 185 -4.24 -1.06 4.22
CA TYR A 185 -3.32 -2.08 4.75
C TYR A 185 -3.42 -3.41 3.98
N LEU A 186 -4.57 -3.74 3.35
CA LEU A 186 -4.72 -4.93 2.52
C LEU A 186 -3.78 -4.92 1.30
N LEU A 187 -3.34 -3.74 0.84
CA LEU A 187 -2.39 -3.61 -0.27
C LEU A 187 -0.98 -4.14 0.08
N ARG A 188 -0.70 -4.40 1.37
CA ARG A 188 0.51 -5.12 1.81
C ARG A 188 0.51 -6.57 1.32
N GLN A 189 -0.66 -7.14 1.00
CA GLN A 189 -0.83 -8.51 0.48
C GLN A 189 -0.61 -8.56 -1.04
N THR A 190 0.39 -7.82 -1.52
CA THR A 190 0.78 -7.80 -2.93
C THR A 190 2.29 -7.87 -3.04
N ALA A 191 2.79 -8.49 -4.10
CA ALA A 191 4.22 -8.50 -4.40
C ALA A 191 4.43 -8.12 -5.86
N LEU A 192 5.37 -7.20 -6.07
CA LEU A 192 5.75 -6.71 -7.38
C LEU A 192 7.16 -7.19 -7.71
N PHE A 193 7.36 -7.61 -8.96
CA PHE A 193 8.63 -8.15 -9.45
C PHE A 193 9.07 -7.48 -10.75
N GLY A 194 10.38 -7.25 -10.88
CA GLY A 194 11.04 -6.68 -12.06
C GLY A 194 11.27 -7.67 -13.20
N GLY A 195 10.36 -8.63 -13.37
CA GLY A 195 10.48 -9.72 -14.33
C GLY A 195 9.16 -10.45 -14.54
N ASP A 196 9.20 -11.74 -14.84
CA ASP A 196 8.02 -12.57 -15.16
C ASP A 196 7.91 -13.87 -14.35
N THR A 197 8.64 -13.94 -13.24
CA THR A 197 8.61 -15.01 -12.25
C THR A 197 8.64 -14.45 -10.82
N PHE A 198 8.30 -15.28 -9.83
CA PHE A 198 8.48 -14.96 -8.41
C PHE A 198 9.96 -14.93 -7.97
N ASP A 199 10.86 -15.40 -8.83
CA ASP A 199 12.29 -15.47 -8.55
C ASP A 199 13.05 -14.22 -8.96
N ASP A 200 12.43 -13.36 -9.78
CA ASP A 200 12.95 -12.07 -10.20
C ASP A 200 13.03 -11.06 -9.05
N ASP A 201 13.70 -9.93 -9.30
CA ASP A 201 13.90 -8.89 -8.30
C ASP A 201 12.57 -8.38 -7.74
N TYR A 202 12.41 -8.49 -6.41
CA TYR A 202 11.30 -7.87 -5.72
C TYR A 202 11.44 -6.34 -5.74
N ILE A 203 10.42 -5.65 -6.24
CA ILE A 203 10.43 -4.19 -6.40
C ILE A 203 9.42 -3.46 -5.52
N GLY A 204 8.56 -4.17 -4.79
CA GLY A 204 7.72 -3.58 -3.73
C GLY A 204 6.34 -4.20 -3.56
N THR A 205 5.47 -3.48 -2.84
CA THR A 205 4.03 -3.75 -2.70
C THR A 205 3.21 -2.59 -3.30
N LEU A 206 1.93 -2.80 -3.56
CA LEU A 206 1.00 -1.72 -3.92
C LEU A 206 0.81 -0.74 -2.76
N ASP A 207 0.89 -1.18 -1.50
CA ASP A 207 0.87 -0.30 -0.33
C ASP A 207 1.98 0.77 -0.41
N GLN A 208 3.21 0.35 -0.75
CA GLN A 208 4.32 1.27 -0.92
C GLN A 208 4.09 2.28 -2.07
N ILE A 209 3.47 1.85 -3.16
CA ILE A 209 3.14 2.74 -4.29
C ILE A 209 2.09 3.76 -3.86
N VAL A 210 0.97 3.30 -3.30
CA VAL A 210 -0.15 4.15 -2.88
C VAL A 210 0.28 5.16 -1.81
N ASN A 211 1.05 4.73 -0.81
CA ASN A 211 1.52 5.62 0.25
C ASN A 211 2.54 6.66 -0.26
N SER A 212 3.40 6.29 -1.20
CA SER A 212 4.36 7.23 -1.80
C SER A 212 3.71 8.25 -2.75
N GLN A 213 2.54 7.93 -3.31
CA GLN A 213 1.86 8.68 -4.37
C GLN A 213 2.70 8.84 -5.66
N GLN A 214 3.80 8.08 -5.77
CA GLN A 214 4.75 8.14 -6.87
C GLN A 214 4.58 6.94 -7.80
N ILE A 215 4.95 7.15 -9.06
CA ILE A 215 4.99 6.11 -10.08
C ILE A 215 6.12 5.14 -9.75
N LEU A 216 5.84 3.84 -9.74
CA LEU A 216 6.91 2.84 -9.78
C LEU A 216 7.37 2.68 -11.23
N THR A 217 8.66 2.88 -11.48
CA THR A 217 9.26 2.73 -12.81
C THR A 217 10.27 1.59 -12.80
N THR A 218 10.21 0.71 -13.80
CA THR A 218 11.20 -0.35 -13.97
C THR A 218 12.41 0.09 -14.79
N TYR A 219 13.53 -0.60 -14.56
CA TYR A 219 14.68 -0.55 -15.45
C TYR A 219 14.54 -1.44 -16.69
N GLY A 220 13.64 -2.43 -16.65
CA GLY A 220 13.34 -3.35 -17.76
C GLY A 220 11.94 -3.17 -18.35
N SER A 221 11.63 -3.97 -19.37
CA SER A 221 10.35 -3.93 -20.10
C SER A 221 9.25 -4.80 -19.50
N LYS A 222 9.41 -5.27 -18.26
CA LYS A 222 8.45 -6.14 -17.58
C LYS A 222 8.21 -5.70 -16.14
N ILE A 223 6.96 -5.77 -15.72
CA ILE A 223 6.52 -5.66 -14.31
C ILE A 223 5.54 -6.79 -14.09
N SER A 224 5.76 -7.59 -13.06
CA SER A 224 4.76 -8.55 -12.61
C SER A 224 4.19 -8.19 -11.25
N VAL A 225 2.91 -8.50 -11.07
CA VAL A 225 2.15 -8.25 -9.85
C VAL A 225 1.41 -9.52 -9.47
N TYR A 226 1.55 -9.93 -8.20
CA TYR A 226 0.72 -10.96 -7.61
C TYR A 226 -0.06 -10.40 -6.43
N THR A 227 -1.34 -10.76 -6.34
CA THR A 227 -2.26 -10.33 -5.27
C THR A 227 -2.67 -11.54 -4.44
N PHE A 228 -2.14 -11.65 -3.23
CA PHE A 228 -2.35 -12.83 -2.39
C PHE A 228 -3.77 -12.82 -1.79
N GLY A 229 -4.70 -13.57 -2.38
CA GLY A 229 -6.07 -13.78 -1.87
C GLY A 229 -7.03 -12.59 -2.01
N LEU A 230 -6.54 -11.42 -2.44
CA LEU A 230 -7.34 -10.20 -2.57
C LEU A 230 -8.49 -10.32 -3.58
N ASN A 231 -8.43 -11.25 -4.53
CA ASN A 231 -9.48 -11.49 -5.53
C ASN A 231 -10.80 -12.00 -4.93
N THR A 232 -10.79 -12.46 -3.68
CA THR A 232 -12.00 -12.85 -2.95
C THR A 232 -12.67 -11.68 -2.21
N LEU A 233 -11.97 -10.55 -2.10
CA LEU A 233 -12.39 -9.38 -1.32
C LEU A 233 -12.62 -8.14 -2.20
N ILE A 234 -11.91 -8.04 -3.32
CA ILE A 234 -11.82 -6.85 -4.15
C ILE A 234 -12.08 -7.23 -5.61
N ASP A 235 -13.10 -6.60 -6.20
CA ASP A 235 -13.54 -6.82 -7.58
C ASP A 235 -13.23 -5.64 -8.53
N TYR A 236 -12.52 -4.62 -8.03
CA TYR A 236 -12.16 -3.41 -8.76
C TYR A 236 -10.65 -3.26 -8.94
N PRO A 237 -10.19 -2.41 -9.88
CA PRO A 237 -8.77 -2.30 -10.20
C PRO A 237 -7.91 -1.85 -9.01
N LEU A 238 -6.75 -2.50 -8.83
CA LEU A 238 -5.78 -2.12 -7.81
C LEU A 238 -4.50 -1.52 -8.39
N PHE A 239 -4.23 -1.77 -9.67
CA PHE A 239 -3.02 -1.30 -10.32
C PHE A 239 -3.25 -1.13 -11.82
N MET A 240 -2.51 -0.22 -12.42
CA MET A 240 -2.42 -0.10 -13.88
C MET A 240 -0.98 0.04 -14.31
N ALA A 241 -0.70 -0.39 -15.53
CA ALA A 241 0.58 -0.11 -16.18
C ALA A 241 0.41 0.67 -17.48
N GLN A 242 1.44 1.45 -17.80
CA GLN A 242 1.62 2.11 -19.07
C GLN A 242 3.10 2.22 -19.43
N ASN A 243 3.37 2.58 -20.68
CA ASN A 243 4.73 2.89 -21.09
C ASN A 243 5.25 4.09 -20.28
N ASN A 244 6.50 4.02 -19.81
CA ASN A 244 7.06 5.07 -18.97
C ASN A 244 7.07 6.44 -19.66
N LEU A 245 7.28 6.50 -20.98
CA LEU A 245 7.31 7.77 -21.70
C LEU A 245 5.96 8.50 -21.68
N ASP A 246 4.85 7.75 -21.58
CA ASP A 246 3.50 8.32 -21.47
C ASP A 246 3.15 8.68 -20.02
N ALA A 247 3.96 8.24 -19.05
CA ALA A 247 3.82 8.58 -17.62
C ALA A 247 4.70 9.75 -17.20
N LYS A 248 5.69 10.12 -18.02
CA LYS A 248 6.62 11.21 -17.74
C LYS A 248 5.89 12.55 -17.72
N GLY A 249 6.36 13.44 -16.84
CA GLY A 249 5.82 14.80 -16.69
C GLY A 249 4.94 14.99 -15.46
N TYR A 250 4.57 13.90 -14.78
CA TYR A 250 3.82 13.94 -13.53
C TYR A 250 4.71 13.64 -12.33
N TYR A 251 4.65 14.51 -11.32
CA TYR A 251 5.32 14.27 -10.04
C TYR A 251 4.50 13.30 -9.18
N ILE A 252 3.18 13.46 -9.22
CA ILE A 252 2.21 12.57 -8.56
C ILE A 252 1.35 11.92 -9.64
N TYR A 253 1.28 10.61 -9.63
CA TYR A 253 0.38 9.86 -10.49
C TYR A 253 -0.17 8.68 -9.71
N LYS A 254 -1.48 8.70 -9.45
CA LYS A 254 -2.15 7.74 -8.58
C LYS A 254 -3.51 7.33 -9.12
N GLY A 255 -3.92 6.11 -8.77
CA GLY A 255 -5.30 5.66 -8.92
C GLY A 255 -6.10 5.89 -7.64
N VAL A 256 -7.40 6.18 -7.79
CA VAL A 256 -8.35 6.29 -6.68
C VAL A 256 -9.57 5.45 -7.03
N ASN A 257 -9.96 4.55 -6.14
CA ASN A 257 -11.23 3.85 -6.27
C ASN A 257 -12.32 4.60 -5.51
N CYS A 258 -13.34 5.05 -6.24
CA CYS A 258 -14.53 5.65 -5.64
C CYS A 258 -15.62 4.60 -5.34
N PRO A 259 -16.44 4.79 -4.29
CA PRO A 259 -17.62 3.96 -4.07
C PRO A 259 -18.60 4.08 -5.25
N SER A 260 -19.46 3.07 -5.44
CA SER A 260 -20.49 3.07 -6.49
C SER A 260 -21.61 4.08 -6.20
N THR A 261 -21.83 4.43 -4.94
CA THR A 261 -22.88 5.36 -4.49
C THR A 261 -22.29 6.45 -3.61
N GLY A 262 -22.90 7.63 -3.63
CA GLY A 262 -22.49 8.76 -2.80
C GLY A 262 -21.40 9.62 -3.46
N ASN A 263 -20.74 10.43 -2.64
CA ASN A 263 -19.67 11.33 -3.07
C ASN A 263 -18.31 10.69 -2.80
N CYS A 264 -17.35 10.97 -3.68
CA CYS A 264 -15.97 10.57 -3.56
C CYS A 264 -15.09 11.81 -3.65
N SER A 265 -14.25 12.02 -2.64
CA SER A 265 -13.26 13.09 -2.64
C SER A 265 -11.99 12.64 -3.35
N VAL A 266 -11.72 13.26 -4.49
CA VAL A 266 -10.53 13.03 -5.29
C VAL A 266 -9.55 14.17 -5.05
N LEU A 267 -8.43 13.85 -4.42
CA LEU A 267 -7.40 14.83 -4.11
C LEU A 267 -6.40 14.99 -5.26
N LEU A 268 -6.37 16.15 -5.89
CA LEU A 268 -5.36 16.56 -6.87
C LEU A 268 -4.22 17.29 -6.15
N ASN A 269 -2.98 16.82 -6.29
CA ASN A 269 -1.85 17.32 -5.50
C ASN A 269 -0.70 17.75 -6.42
N GLY A 270 -0.68 19.03 -6.75
CA GLY A 270 0.32 19.66 -7.61
C GLY A 270 1.45 20.36 -6.86
N ASN A 271 1.60 20.15 -5.55
CA ASN A 271 2.56 20.89 -4.70
C ASN A 271 4.01 20.84 -5.20
N TYR A 272 4.39 19.80 -5.94
CA TYR A 272 5.74 19.56 -6.42
C TYR A 272 5.86 19.52 -7.95
N GLY A 273 4.79 19.90 -8.66
CA GLY A 273 4.68 19.81 -10.12
C GLY A 273 3.35 19.18 -10.52
N ASN A 274 3.15 18.96 -11.82
CA ASN A 274 1.89 18.44 -12.35
C ASN A 274 1.51 17.11 -11.69
N SER A 275 0.21 16.90 -11.51
CA SER A 275 -0.31 15.64 -10.98
C SER A 275 -1.42 15.07 -11.83
N LEU A 276 -1.52 13.75 -11.80
CA LEU A 276 -2.52 13.00 -12.53
C LEU A 276 -3.21 12.03 -11.56
N THR A 277 -4.53 12.12 -11.46
CA THR A 277 -5.33 11.16 -10.69
C THR A 277 -6.28 10.44 -11.60
N VAL A 278 -6.39 9.12 -11.43
CA VAL A 278 -7.23 8.27 -12.28
C VAL A 278 -8.27 7.53 -11.47
N THR A 279 -9.49 7.51 -11.97
CA THR A 279 -10.54 6.60 -11.50
C THR A 279 -10.87 5.61 -12.62
N ASP A 280 -11.19 4.37 -12.26
CA ASP A 280 -11.67 3.35 -13.20
C ASP A 280 -13.11 2.98 -12.81
N PHE A 281 -14.02 3.11 -13.77
CA PHE A 281 -15.41 2.73 -13.62
C PHE A 281 -16.07 2.57 -14.99
N ASN A 282 -16.69 1.41 -15.24
CA ASN A 282 -17.50 1.22 -16.43
C ASN A 282 -18.87 1.90 -16.28
N GLY A 283 -18.92 3.20 -16.59
CA GLY A 283 -20.10 4.06 -16.50
C GLY A 283 -19.73 5.53 -16.33
N SER A 284 -20.75 6.39 -16.32
CA SER A 284 -20.57 7.83 -16.12
C SER A 284 -20.15 8.16 -14.68
N GLU A 285 -19.22 9.09 -14.55
CA GLU A 285 -18.88 9.78 -13.31
C GLU A 285 -19.05 11.27 -13.54
N TYR A 286 -19.62 11.98 -12.56
CA TYR A 286 -19.88 13.40 -12.63
C TYR A 286 -18.93 14.12 -11.70
N ILE A 287 -18.15 15.06 -12.23
CA ILE A 287 -17.46 16.05 -11.41
C ILE A 287 -18.54 17.02 -10.93
N LYS A 288 -18.87 16.95 -9.64
CA LYS A 288 -19.98 17.71 -9.05
C LYS A 288 -19.53 19.13 -8.70
N GLU A 289 -18.44 19.23 -7.95
CA GLU A 289 -17.94 20.47 -7.37
C GLU A 289 -16.46 20.33 -7.01
N PHE A 290 -15.86 21.47 -6.65
CA PHE A 290 -14.55 21.53 -6.03
C PHE A 290 -14.72 22.23 -4.68
N ASN A 291 -14.17 21.65 -3.61
CA ASN A 291 -14.20 22.31 -2.30
C ASN A 291 -13.34 23.58 -2.33
N THR A 292 -12.23 23.52 -3.09
CA THR A 292 -11.40 24.66 -3.47
C THR A 292 -10.98 24.49 -4.92
N PHE A 293 -11.04 25.56 -5.71
CA PHE A 293 -10.59 25.55 -7.10
C PHE A 293 -9.22 26.27 -7.22
N PRO A 294 -8.32 25.83 -8.10
CA PRO A 294 -7.07 26.54 -8.35
C PRO A 294 -7.25 27.94 -8.94
N ASP A 295 -6.68 28.95 -8.29
CA ASP A 295 -6.66 30.32 -8.81
C ASP A 295 -5.77 30.48 -10.05
N THR A 296 -4.72 29.67 -10.18
CA THR A 296 -3.69 29.80 -11.23
C THR A 296 -3.40 28.51 -11.99
N ALA A 297 -3.96 27.38 -11.55
CA ALA A 297 -3.77 26.09 -12.19
C ALA A 297 -4.93 25.75 -13.13
N THR A 298 -4.68 24.83 -14.05
CA THR A 298 -5.69 24.27 -14.95
C THR A 298 -5.94 22.82 -14.59
N ILE A 299 -7.21 22.41 -14.60
CA ILE A 299 -7.60 21.00 -14.46
C ILE A 299 -8.09 20.49 -15.81
N ASN A 300 -7.33 19.58 -16.42
CA ASN A 300 -7.76 18.91 -17.65
C ASN A 300 -8.43 17.58 -17.31
N VAL A 301 -9.51 17.28 -18.03
CA VAL A 301 -10.28 16.04 -17.85
C VAL A 301 -10.20 15.23 -19.14
N TYR A 302 -9.78 13.97 -19.03
CA TYR A 302 -9.64 13.07 -20.18
C TYR A 302 -10.37 11.75 -19.97
N GLU A 303 -10.79 11.15 -21.08
CA GLU A 303 -11.42 9.84 -21.13
C GLU A 303 -10.49 8.78 -21.75
N ASN A 304 -10.33 7.64 -21.08
CA ASN A 304 -9.58 6.44 -21.49
C ASN A 304 -8.06 6.61 -21.63
N SER A 305 -7.54 7.75 -22.08
CA SER A 305 -6.11 8.05 -22.14
C SER A 305 -5.86 9.56 -22.06
N VAL A 306 -4.62 9.96 -21.75
CA VAL A 306 -4.23 11.38 -21.76
C VAL A 306 -3.74 11.77 -23.14
N SER A 307 -4.56 12.51 -23.88
CA SER A 307 -4.23 13.03 -25.22
C SER A 307 -5.11 14.22 -25.59
N SER A 308 -4.76 14.95 -26.64
CA SER A 308 -5.58 16.07 -27.13
C SER A 308 -6.95 15.62 -27.66
N THR A 309 -7.08 14.38 -28.15
CA THR A 309 -8.33 13.85 -28.72
C THR A 309 -9.27 13.28 -27.66
N THR A 310 -8.74 12.90 -26.50
CA THR A 310 -9.50 12.34 -25.37
C THR A 310 -9.78 13.37 -24.28
N ARG A 311 -9.26 14.59 -24.41
CA ARG A 311 -9.56 15.70 -23.50
C ARG A 311 -10.96 16.21 -23.74
N ILE A 312 -11.82 16.09 -22.73
CA ILE A 312 -13.22 16.54 -22.82
C ILE A 312 -13.44 17.90 -22.17
N ALA A 313 -12.57 18.33 -21.25
CA ALA A 313 -12.66 19.62 -20.60
C ALA A 313 -11.29 20.16 -20.17
N SER A 314 -11.23 21.49 -20.07
CA SER A 314 -10.13 22.26 -19.48
C SER A 314 -10.75 23.31 -18.55
N LEU A 315 -10.64 23.06 -17.26
CA LEU A 315 -11.27 23.86 -16.21
C LEU A 315 -10.28 24.88 -15.64
N THR A 316 -10.68 26.13 -15.57
CA THR A 316 -9.96 27.26 -14.97
C THR A 316 -10.87 27.99 -13.99
N VAL A 317 -10.29 28.87 -13.16
CA VAL A 317 -11.04 29.68 -12.17
C VAL A 317 -12.19 30.46 -12.82
N ASP A 318 -12.02 30.89 -14.08
CA ASP A 318 -12.99 31.70 -14.81
C ASP A 318 -14.18 30.89 -15.36
N ASN A 319 -14.02 29.58 -15.57
CA ASN A 319 -14.99 28.79 -16.36
C ASN A 319 -15.56 27.56 -15.63
N TYR A 320 -14.91 27.06 -14.57
CA TYR A 320 -15.28 25.78 -13.98
C TYR A 320 -16.72 25.79 -13.49
N GLN A 321 -17.19 26.92 -12.95
CA GLN A 321 -18.54 27.01 -12.43
C GLN A 321 -19.61 26.78 -13.50
N GLN A 322 -19.36 27.15 -14.76
CA GLN A 322 -20.32 27.02 -15.84
C GLN A 322 -20.31 25.62 -16.46
N GLN A 323 -19.25 24.83 -16.23
CA GLN A 323 -19.07 23.50 -16.80
C GLN A 323 -19.53 22.36 -15.86
N LEU A 324 -19.74 22.62 -14.57
CA LEU A 324 -20.19 21.58 -13.64
C LEU A 324 -21.73 21.55 -13.48
N PRO A 325 -22.33 20.37 -13.29
CA PRO A 325 -21.65 19.07 -13.23
C PRO A 325 -21.14 18.61 -14.60
N LEU A 326 -19.88 18.16 -14.64
CA LEU A 326 -19.26 17.65 -15.85
C LEU A 326 -19.39 16.13 -15.86
N GLU A 327 -20.07 15.58 -16.86
CA GLU A 327 -20.15 14.13 -17.08
C GLU A 327 -18.90 13.61 -17.79
N VAL A 328 -18.31 12.54 -17.24
CA VAL A 328 -17.15 11.83 -17.79
C VAL A 328 -17.54 10.36 -18.02
N LYS A 329 -17.51 9.91 -19.28
CA LYS A 329 -18.09 8.63 -19.75
C LYS A 329 -17.05 7.55 -20.01
N GLY A 330 -15.80 7.91 -20.26
CA GLY A 330 -14.72 6.95 -20.49
C GLY A 330 -14.57 5.97 -19.33
N THR A 331 -14.14 4.72 -19.59
CA THR A 331 -13.97 3.71 -18.52
C THR A 331 -12.94 4.17 -17.50
N MET A 332 -11.76 4.56 -17.98
CA MET A 332 -10.78 5.28 -17.16
C MET A 332 -10.95 6.78 -17.34
N LYS A 333 -10.84 7.52 -16.24
CA LYS A 333 -11.09 8.95 -16.19
C LYS A 333 -9.88 9.61 -15.56
N PHE A 334 -9.28 10.55 -16.28
CA PHE A 334 -8.01 11.17 -15.91
C PHE A 334 -8.24 12.62 -15.53
N TYR A 335 -7.80 12.98 -14.33
CA TYR A 335 -7.89 14.32 -13.77
C TYR A 335 -6.48 14.86 -13.61
N GLU A 336 -6.07 15.68 -14.55
CA GLU A 336 -4.73 16.27 -14.59
C GLU A 336 -4.77 17.68 -13.99
N LEU A 337 -3.96 17.93 -12.97
CA LEU A 337 -3.70 19.27 -12.46
C LEU A 337 -2.37 19.77 -13.03
N VAL A 338 -2.45 20.81 -13.84
CA VAL A 338 -1.30 21.55 -14.37
C VAL A 338 -1.15 22.84 -13.58
N GLY A 339 -0.19 22.85 -12.66
CA GLY A 339 0.09 23.97 -11.75
C GLY A 339 0.37 23.52 -10.33
N TYR A 340 0.44 24.49 -9.41
CA TYR A 340 0.77 24.27 -8.01
C TYR A 340 -0.46 24.24 -7.11
N GLY A 341 -0.37 23.53 -5.99
CA GLY A 341 -1.39 23.51 -4.94
C GLY A 341 -2.07 22.16 -4.77
N LYS A 342 -2.99 22.10 -3.82
CA LYS A 342 -3.71 20.89 -3.42
C LYS A 342 -5.20 21.19 -3.44
N TYR A 343 -5.94 20.46 -4.28
CA TYR A 343 -7.34 20.73 -4.56
C TYR A 343 -8.16 19.46 -4.39
N GLU A 344 -9.34 19.61 -3.80
CA GLU A 344 -10.26 18.51 -3.58
C GLU A 344 -11.43 18.63 -4.56
N MET A 345 -11.49 17.67 -5.46
CA MET A 345 -12.55 17.50 -6.45
C MET A 345 -13.55 16.48 -5.93
N VAL A 346 -14.83 16.82 -5.93
CA VAL A 346 -15.90 15.89 -5.52
C VAL A 346 -16.50 15.26 -6.76
N VAL A 347 -16.42 13.94 -6.85
CA VAL A 347 -17.03 13.16 -7.93
C VAL A 347 -18.15 12.26 -7.40
N THR A 348 -19.13 11.97 -8.23
CA THR A 348 -20.21 11.02 -7.91
C THR A 348 -20.58 10.18 -9.13
N ARG A 349 -21.03 8.95 -8.87
CA ARG A 349 -21.59 8.04 -9.90
C ARG A 349 -23.12 7.99 -9.85
N ASP A 350 -23.73 8.78 -8.97
CA ASP A 350 -25.18 8.90 -8.80
C ASP A 350 -25.67 10.18 -9.48
N VAL A 351 -26.39 10.02 -10.60
CA VAL A 351 -26.94 11.14 -11.38
C VAL A 351 -27.80 12.06 -10.53
N SER A 352 -28.54 11.51 -9.55
CA SER A 352 -29.41 12.31 -8.68
C SER A 352 -28.64 13.26 -7.76
N ARG A 353 -27.35 12.96 -7.52
CA ARG A 353 -26.43 13.76 -6.70
C ARG A 353 -25.51 14.66 -7.52
N ALA A 354 -25.55 14.55 -8.85
CA ALA A 354 -24.73 15.36 -9.73
C ALA A 354 -25.16 16.83 -9.74
N ALA A 355 -26.45 17.11 -9.48
CA ALA A 355 -26.93 18.49 -9.36
C ALA A 355 -26.23 19.23 -8.20
N ARG A 356 -25.88 20.50 -8.44
CA ARG A 356 -25.46 21.39 -7.36
C ARG A 356 -26.62 21.61 -6.40
N LEU A 357 -26.36 21.46 -5.10
CA LEU A 357 -27.24 21.99 -4.05
C LEU A 357 -26.90 23.47 -3.84
#